data_AF-A0A5C5TE22-F1
#
_entry.id   AF-A0A5C5TE22-F1
#
_cell.length_a   1.000
_cell.length_b   1.000
_cell.length_c   1.000
_cell.angle_alpha   90.00
_cell.angle_beta   90.00
_cell.angle_gamma   90.00
#
_symmetry.space_group_name_H-M   'P 1'
#
loop_
_entity.id
_entity.type
_entity.pdbx_description
1 polymer ?
#
loop_
_entity_poly.entity_id
_entity_poly.type
_entity_poly.pdbx_seq_one_letter_code
_entity_poly.pdbx_strand_id
1 'polypeptide(L)'
;MSQPSKPIDPFSLWRDWLGEFEKRSNTSLNEAMSSEQFAQMFGQSTGLAMGVQKVVGETMTRHLTALNLPTRADIAALGERLNAVETLLNKIVDRLDRSDAVAAAPDARAPRPPKTRKPPAQGAP
;
A
#
# COMPACT_ATOMS: atom_id res chain seq x y z
N MET A 1 12.65 -6.33 -44.81
CA MET A 1 11.95 -6.45 -43.51
C MET A 1 13.00 -6.39 -42.42
N SER A 2 13.18 -5.22 -41.82
CA SER A 2 14.16 -5.01 -40.74
C SER A 2 13.55 -5.50 -39.43
N GLN A 3 14.16 -6.47 -38.77
CA GLN A 3 13.72 -6.87 -37.43
C GLN A 3 14.08 -5.76 -36.44
N PRO A 4 13.15 -5.31 -35.59
CA PRO A 4 13.48 -4.37 -34.51
C PRO A 4 14.39 -5.08 -33.50
N SER A 5 15.55 -4.49 -33.21
CA SER A 5 16.43 -4.90 -32.12
C SER A 5 15.61 -4.96 -30.84
N LYS A 6 15.48 -6.17 -30.28
CA LYS A 6 14.75 -6.41 -29.04
C LYS A 6 15.35 -5.49 -27.97
N PRO A 7 14.59 -4.53 -27.40
CA PRO A 7 15.12 -3.66 -26.37
C PRO A 7 15.61 -4.54 -25.22
N ILE A 8 16.79 -4.25 -24.71
CA ILE A 8 17.34 -4.91 -23.53
C ILE A 8 16.28 -4.80 -22.42
N ASP A 9 15.67 -5.92 -22.06
CA ASP A 9 14.65 -5.95 -21.03
C ASP A 9 15.34 -5.94 -19.66
N PRO A 10 15.26 -4.85 -18.89
CA PRO A 10 15.90 -4.76 -17.58
C PRO A 10 15.37 -5.82 -16.61
N PHE A 11 14.13 -6.29 -16.80
CA PHE A 11 13.56 -7.35 -15.99
C PHE A 11 14.14 -8.71 -16.35
N SER A 12 14.45 -8.97 -17.62
CA SER A 12 15.12 -10.20 -18.04
C SER A 12 16.54 -10.26 -17.49
N LEU A 13 17.29 -9.16 -17.55
CA LEU A 13 18.64 -9.08 -16.99
C LEU A 13 18.65 -9.29 -15.48
N TRP A 14 17.70 -8.69 -14.75
CA TRP A 14 17.55 -8.93 -13.32
C TRP A 14 17.19 -10.39 -13.05
N ARG A 15 16.20 -10.95 -13.74
CA ARG A 15 15.79 -12.34 -13.55
C ARG A 15 16.95 -13.32 -13.76
N ASP A 16 17.75 -13.09 -14.80
CA ASP A 16 18.91 -13.93 -15.11
C ASP A 16 20.00 -13.79 -14.03
N TRP A 17 20.26 -12.57 -13.56
CA TRP A 17 21.17 -12.33 -12.43
C TRP A 17 20.69 -12.98 -11.12
N LEU A 18 19.38 -12.91 -10.84
CA LEU A 18 18.77 -13.52 -9.66
C LEU A 18 18.87 -15.05 -9.73
N GLY A 19 18.67 -15.65 -10.91
CA GLY A 19 18.84 -17.08 -11.11
C GLY A 19 20.28 -17.55 -10.90
N GLU A 20 21.27 -16.79 -11.36
CA GLU A 20 22.69 -17.08 -11.10
C GLU A 20 23.07 -16.91 -9.63
N PHE A 21 22.53 -15.88 -8.98
CA PHE A 21 22.69 -15.67 -7.53
C PHE A 21 22.07 -16.83 -6.72
N GLU A 22 20.89 -17.30 -7.11
CA GLU A 22 20.21 -18.42 -6.45
C GLU A 22 21.01 -19.71 -6.53
N LYS A 23 21.53 -20.06 -7.72
CA LYS A 23 22.41 -21.23 -7.90
C LYS A 23 23.64 -21.13 -7.01
N ARG A 24 24.33 -19.98 -7.05
CA ARG A 24 25.55 -19.76 -6.26
C ARG A 24 25.28 -19.80 -4.76
N SER A 25 24.12 -19.27 -4.34
CA SER A 25 23.68 -19.31 -2.95
C SER A 25 23.38 -20.73 -2.50
N ASN A 26 22.71 -21.55 -3.33
CA ASN A 26 22.44 -22.95 -3.01
C ASN A 26 23.71 -23.76 -2.80
N THR A 27 24.71 -23.63 -3.69
CA THR A 27 26.00 -24.33 -3.51
C THR A 27 26.70 -23.87 -2.25
N SER A 28 26.82 -22.55 -2.04
CA SER A 28 27.50 -21.96 -0.89
C SER A 28 26.80 -22.31 0.44
N LEU A 29 25.47 -22.28 0.49
CA LEU A 29 24.70 -22.66 1.68
C LEU A 29 24.79 -24.15 1.97
N ASN A 30 24.80 -25.00 0.94
CA ASN A 30 24.93 -26.44 1.11
C ASN A 30 26.34 -26.82 1.64
N GLU A 31 27.38 -26.12 1.18
CA GLU A 31 28.73 -26.24 1.72
C GLU A 31 28.83 -25.68 3.15
N ALA A 32 28.23 -24.52 3.41
CA ALA A 32 28.22 -23.94 4.75
C ALA A 32 27.50 -24.85 5.75
N MET A 33 26.32 -25.38 5.41
CA MET A 33 25.55 -26.28 6.28
C MET A 33 26.22 -27.62 6.53
N SER A 34 27.03 -28.12 5.58
CA SER A 34 27.82 -29.34 5.79
C SER A 34 29.11 -29.10 6.57
N SER A 35 29.48 -27.84 6.82
CA SER A 35 30.66 -27.52 7.62
C SER A 35 30.40 -27.70 9.12
N GLU A 36 31.30 -28.39 9.81
CA GLU A 36 31.29 -28.54 11.27
C GLU A 36 31.32 -27.18 12.00
N GLN A 37 32.00 -26.20 11.42
CA GLN A 37 32.11 -24.85 11.98
C GLN A 37 30.76 -24.13 11.97
N PHE A 38 29.93 -24.33 10.95
CA PHE A 38 28.58 -23.78 10.91
C PHE A 38 27.68 -24.47 11.94
N ALA A 39 27.74 -25.80 12.07
CA ALA A 39 26.98 -26.52 13.09
C ALA A 39 27.35 -26.09 14.52
N GLN A 40 28.64 -25.85 14.80
CA GLN A 40 29.12 -25.36 16.09
C GLN A 40 28.69 -23.91 16.36
N MET A 41 28.80 -23.03 15.37
CA MET A 41 28.39 -21.63 15.52
C MET A 41 26.87 -21.50 15.69
N PHE A 42 26.10 -22.24 14.89
CA PHE A 42 24.63 -22.21 14.92
C PHE A 42 24.07 -22.81 16.21
N GLY A 43 24.72 -23.84 16.75
CA GLY A 43 24.40 -24.41 18.07
C GLY A 43 24.65 -23.46 19.25
N GLN A 44 25.52 -22.45 19.08
CA GLN A 44 25.79 -21.41 20.09
C GLN A 44 25.04 -20.09 19.84
N SER A 45 24.46 -19.87 18.65
CA SER A 45 24.03 -18.54 18.18
C SER A 45 22.54 -18.22 18.31
N THR A 46 21.71 -19.04 18.94
CA THR A 46 20.25 -18.76 19.06
C THR A 46 19.94 -17.38 19.69
N GLY A 47 20.87 -16.81 20.48
CA GLY A 47 20.75 -15.44 21.03
C GLY A 47 21.26 -14.29 20.13
N LEU A 48 22.04 -14.57 19.07
CA LEU A 48 22.70 -13.55 18.24
C LEU A 48 21.89 -13.12 17.00
N ALA A 49 20.84 -13.85 16.63
CA ALA A 49 20.11 -13.67 15.38
C ALA A 49 19.48 -12.28 15.21
N MET A 50 18.92 -11.68 16.28
CA MET A 50 18.32 -10.34 16.21
C MET A 50 19.34 -9.23 15.96
N GLY A 51 20.56 -9.35 16.51
CA GLY A 51 21.64 -8.39 16.29
C GLY A 51 22.16 -8.44 14.86
N VAL A 52 22.32 -9.64 14.32
CA VAL A 52 22.76 -9.86 12.93
C VAL A 52 21.74 -9.29 11.94
N GLN A 53 20.44 -9.54 12.14
CA GLN A 53 19.38 -9.00 11.27
C GLN A 53 19.42 -7.46 11.20
N LYS A 54 19.65 -6.79 12.34
CA LYS A 54 19.74 -5.33 12.39
C LYS A 54 20.96 -4.79 11.62
N VAL A 55 22.12 -5.39 11.83
CA VAL A 55 23.37 -4.97 11.16
C VAL A 55 23.30 -5.18 9.65
N VAL A 56 22.76 -6.32 9.21
CA VAL A 56 22.57 -6.62 7.79
C VAL A 56 21.59 -5.62 7.16
N GLY A 57 20.47 -5.36 7.82
CA GLY A 57 19.48 -4.39 7.34
C GLY A 57 20.05 -2.97 7.18
N GLU A 58 20.82 -2.49 8.16
CA GLU A 58 21.42 -1.16 8.12
C GLU A 58 22.49 -1.04 7.01
N THR A 59 23.28 -2.09 6.81
CA THR A 59 24.31 -2.13 5.76
C THR A 59 23.68 -2.13 4.36
N MET A 60 22.62 -2.92 4.17
CA MET A 60 21.89 -2.99 2.91
C MET A 60 21.23 -1.65 2.56
N THR A 61 20.56 -1.02 3.53
CA THR A 61 19.97 0.31 3.35
C THR A 61 21.01 1.32 2.88
N ARG A 62 22.18 1.39 3.55
CA ARG A 62 23.27 2.30 3.16
C ARG A 62 23.77 2.04 1.74
N HIS A 63 23.88 0.77 1.33
CA HIS A 63 24.28 0.40 -0.03
C HIS A 63 23.24 0.82 -1.07
N LEU A 64 21.95 0.57 -0.80
CA LEU A 64 20.87 0.98 -1.70
C LEU A 64 20.80 2.50 -1.84
N THR A 65 20.90 3.23 -0.74
CA THR A 65 20.95 4.70 -0.75
C THR A 65 22.16 5.22 -1.54
N ALA A 66 23.34 4.61 -1.38
CA ALA A 66 24.54 5.00 -2.13
C ALA A 66 24.39 4.81 -3.65
N LEU A 67 23.56 3.86 -4.07
CA LEU A 67 23.23 3.60 -5.48
C LEU A 67 22.00 4.37 -5.98
N ASN A 68 21.44 5.29 -5.18
CA ASN A 68 20.17 5.97 -5.44
C ASN A 68 18.99 5.00 -5.69
N LEU A 69 19.04 3.81 -5.09
CA LEU A 69 17.95 2.83 -5.16
C LEU A 69 17.00 3.02 -3.97
N PRO A 70 15.67 2.88 -4.18
CA PRO A 70 14.69 3.03 -3.12
C PRO A 70 14.86 1.96 -2.04
N THR A 71 14.77 2.36 -0.79
CA THR A 71 14.90 1.47 0.36
C THR A 71 13.53 0.91 0.78
N ARG A 72 13.52 -0.12 1.64
CA ARG A 72 12.26 -0.66 2.21
C ARG A 72 11.50 0.40 3.01
N ALA A 73 12.19 1.29 3.71
CA ALA A 73 11.56 2.36 4.47
C ALA A 73 10.86 3.37 3.55
N ASP A 74 11.47 3.68 2.40
CA ASP A 74 10.89 4.59 1.42
C ASP A 74 9.59 4.02 0.82
N ILE A 75 9.58 2.72 0.52
CA ILE A 75 8.38 2.03 0.02
C ILE A 75 7.27 2.02 1.08
N ALA A 76 7.61 1.77 2.34
CA ALA A 76 6.64 1.80 3.43
C ALA A 76 6.04 3.21 3.60
N ALA A 77 6.87 4.25 3.59
CA ALA A 77 6.43 5.63 3.68
C ALA A 77 5.54 6.04 2.50
N LEU A 78 5.83 5.56 1.29
CA LEU A 78 4.96 5.75 0.13
C LEU A 78 3.60 5.06 0.32
N GLY A 79 3.57 3.83 0.86
CA GLY A 79 2.34 3.11 1.17
C GLY A 79 1.46 3.84 2.18
N GLU A 80 2.04 4.38 3.25
CA GLU A 80 1.30 5.19 4.24
C GLU A 80 0.72 6.46 3.61
N ARG A 81 1.50 7.16 2.79
CA ARG A 81 1.04 8.37 2.09
C ARG A 81 -0.10 8.04 1.12
N LEU A 82 0.00 6.93 0.40
CA LEU A 82 -1.04 6.49 -0.53
C LEU A 82 -2.34 6.19 0.22
N ASN A 83 -2.28 5.47 1.33
CA ASN A 83 -3.45 5.17 2.15
C ASN A 83 -4.12 6.45 2.70
N ALA A 84 -3.32 7.44 3.11
CA ALA A 84 -3.84 8.73 3.55
C ALA A 84 -4.58 9.47 2.41
N VAL A 85 -4.04 9.41 1.19
CA VAL A 85 -4.69 9.97 -0.01
C VAL A 85 -6.00 9.24 -0.31
N GLU A 86 -6.00 7.90 -0.30
CA GLU A 86 -7.22 7.08 -0.51
C GLU A 86 -8.30 7.44 0.52
N THR A 87 -7.93 7.60 1.79
CA THR A 87 -8.86 8.00 2.86
C THR A 87 -9.47 9.37 2.61
N LEU A 88 -8.67 10.34 2.15
CA LEU A 88 -9.16 11.69 1.83
C LEU A 88 -10.06 11.67 0.59
N LEU A 89 -9.72 10.87 -0.42
CA LEU A 89 -10.55 10.71 -1.62
C LEU A 89 -11.92 10.12 -1.27
N ASN A 90 -11.96 9.06 -0.46
CA ASN A 90 -13.23 8.48 0.00
C ASN A 90 -14.09 9.51 0.75
N LYS A 91 -13.49 10.34 1.62
CA LYS A 91 -14.22 11.43 2.30
C LYS A 91 -14.78 12.47 1.34
N ILE A 92 -14.10 12.75 0.22
CA ILE A 92 -14.58 13.70 -0.78
C ILE A 92 -15.77 13.07 -1.52
N VAL A 93 -15.65 11.82 -1.96
CA VAL A 93 -16.74 11.07 -2.61
C VAL A 93 -17.99 11.04 -1.71
N ASP A 94 -17.83 10.69 -0.43
CA ASP A 94 -18.95 10.67 0.53
C ASP A 94 -19.63 12.04 0.69
N ARG A 95 -18.87 13.13 0.61
CA ARG A 95 -19.40 14.49 0.70
C ARG A 95 -20.16 14.90 -0.55
N LEU A 96 -19.65 14.50 -1.72
CA LEU A 96 -20.30 14.76 -3.01
C LEU A 96 -21.61 13.99 -3.12
N ASP A 97 -21.61 12.69 -2.78
CA ASP A 97 -22.82 11.86 -2.76
C ASP A 97 -23.88 12.44 -1.82
N ARG A 98 -23.46 12.95 -0.65
CA ARG A 98 -24.36 13.62 0.28
C ARG A 98 -24.88 14.96 -0.25
N SER A 99 -24.05 15.77 -0.90
CA SER A 99 -24.51 17.03 -1.48
C SER A 99 -25.50 16.81 -2.63
N ASP A 100 -25.27 15.79 -3.45
CA ASP A 100 -26.17 15.41 -4.54
C ASP A 100 -27.48 14.85 -3.97
N ALA A 101 -27.43 14.06 -2.89
CA ALA A 101 -28.62 13.60 -2.19
C ALA A 101 -29.43 14.75 -1.55
N VAL A 102 -28.76 15.79 -1.01
CA VAL A 102 -29.44 16.98 -0.46
C VAL A 102 -30.01 17.85 -1.58
N ALA A 103 -29.33 17.96 -2.73
CA ALA A 103 -29.82 18.70 -3.89
C ALA A 103 -30.98 17.98 -4.61
N ALA A 104 -30.98 16.64 -4.60
CA ALA A 104 -32.02 15.79 -5.17
C ALA A 104 -33.21 15.54 -4.22
N ALA A 105 -33.09 15.91 -2.93
CA ALA A 105 -34.21 15.83 -2.00
C ALA A 105 -35.33 16.77 -2.47
N PRO A 106 -36.52 16.25 -2.83
CA PRO A 106 -37.64 17.11 -3.17
C PRO A 106 -37.93 17.99 -1.95
N ASP A 107 -38.06 19.29 -2.18
CA ASP A 107 -38.37 20.32 -1.18
C ASP A 107 -39.51 19.84 -0.29
N ALA A 108 -39.14 19.22 0.84
CA ALA A 108 -40.05 18.63 1.79
C ALA A 108 -40.66 19.79 2.56
N ARG A 109 -41.58 20.49 1.88
CA ARG A 109 -42.46 21.51 2.44
C ARG A 109 -42.95 20.99 3.77
N ALA A 110 -42.50 21.64 4.84
CA ALA A 110 -43.00 21.42 6.18
C ALA A 110 -44.55 21.35 6.14
N PRO A 111 -45.17 20.38 6.82
CA PRO A 111 -46.60 20.13 6.71
C PRO A 111 -47.37 21.40 7.05
N ARG A 112 -48.08 21.94 6.05
CA ARG A 112 -48.81 23.20 6.17
C ARG A 112 -49.96 22.99 7.17
N PRO A 113 -50.07 23.79 8.25
CA PRO A 113 -51.03 23.55 9.31
C PRO A 113 -52.47 23.61 8.77
N PRO A 114 -53.38 22.73 9.25
CA PRO A 114 -54.72 22.58 8.71
C PRO A 114 -55.54 23.86 8.94
N LYS A 115 -56.15 24.38 7.86
CA LYS A 115 -57.00 25.57 7.90
C LYS A 115 -58.34 25.23 8.59
N THR A 116 -58.48 25.55 9.87
CA THR A 116 -59.69 25.30 10.68
C THR A 116 -60.66 26.49 10.76
N ARG A 117 -60.65 27.41 9.80
CA ARG A 117 -61.70 28.45 9.75
C ARG A 117 -62.92 27.93 9.02
N LYS A 118 -63.94 27.51 9.79
CA LYS A 118 -65.32 27.36 9.31
C LYS A 118 -65.86 28.75 8.91
N PRO A 119 -66.57 28.87 7.77
CA PRO A 119 -67.26 30.12 7.41
C PRO A 119 -68.37 30.41 8.42
N PRO A 120 -68.64 31.69 8.75
CA PRO A 120 -69.84 32.04 9.50
C PRO A 120 -71.07 31.70 8.66
N ALA A 121 -72.01 30.97 9.26
CA ALA A 121 -73.31 30.73 8.65
C ALA A 121 -74.04 32.07 8.59
N GLN A 122 -74.16 32.63 7.39
CA GLN A 122 -75.08 33.74 7.14
C GLN A 122 -76.49 33.19 7.26
N GLY A 123 -77.15 33.53 8.37
CA GLY A 123 -78.59 33.34 8.52
C GLY A 123 -79.33 34.21 7.51
N ALA A 124 -80.21 33.58 6.74
CA ALA A 124 -81.41 34.19 6.18
C ALA A 124 -82.57 33.92 7.17
N PRO A 125 -83.74 34.59 7.07
CA PRO A 125 -84.16 35.68 6.18
C PRO A 125 -84.18 37.08 6.84
#